data_AF-A0A2X3BCL3-F1
#
_entry.id   AF-A0A2X3BCL3-F1
#
_cell.length_a   1.000
_cell.length_b   1.000
_cell.length_c   1.000
_cell.angle_alpha   90.00
_cell.angle_beta   90.00
_cell.angle_gamma   90.00
#
_symmetry.space_group_name_H-M   'P 1'
#
loop_
_entity.id
_entity.type
_entity.pdbx_description
1 polymer ?
#
loop_
_entity_poly.entity_id
_entity_poly.type
_entity_poly.pdbx_seq_one_letter_code
_entity_poly.pdbx_strand_id
1 'polypeptide(L)'
;MSKSNIVSFRITEQNKNQLCKIQEKSGLDKSKILNFLIESFEPHKHLELLESSNDEVGKKKIVLYLSLDEYAKLKQSAQQNFRGSVAKELKFHALNFIYKVKIPDTQETQSLNETRAELHKIGSNINQIAKAYNTQLKPNVDDKLLAILNDLREKIDKLSLAITTLLSNKRRLA
;
A
#
# COMPACT_ATOMS: atom_id res chain seq x y z
N MET A 1 19.37 32.31 2.33
CA MET A 1 19.51 31.55 1.07
C MET A 1 19.68 30.08 1.43
N SER A 2 18.67 29.23 1.22
CA SER A 2 18.80 27.80 1.52
C SER A 2 19.63 27.12 0.43
N LYS A 3 20.61 26.31 0.83
CA LYS A 3 21.46 25.55 -0.09
C LYS A 3 20.64 24.40 -0.66
N SER A 4 20.42 24.38 -1.97
CA SER A 4 19.84 23.23 -2.66
C SER A 4 20.94 22.17 -2.86
N ASN A 5 20.77 20.98 -2.28
CA ASN A 5 21.69 19.87 -2.53
C ASN A 5 21.53 19.39 -3.97
N ILE A 6 22.59 19.51 -4.77
CA ILE A 6 22.64 18.96 -6.13
C ILE A 6 23.07 17.49 -6.02
N VAL A 7 22.22 16.58 -6.49
CA VAL A 7 22.47 15.13 -6.48
C VAL A 7 22.62 14.64 -7.91
N SER A 8 23.71 13.94 -8.20
CA SER A 8 23.94 13.28 -9.49
C SER A 8 23.79 11.76 -9.35
N PHE A 9 23.06 11.13 -10.26
CA PHE A 9 22.90 9.69 -10.31
C PHE A 9 22.93 9.19 -11.76
N ARG A 10 23.20 7.90 -11.94
CA ARG A 10 23.23 7.25 -13.25
C ARG A 10 21.95 6.48 -13.49
N ILE A 11 21.46 6.52 -14.72
CA ILE A 11 20.32 5.74 -15.20
C ILE A 11 20.70 5.00 -16.47
N THR A 12 19.97 3.92 -16.77
CA THR A 12 20.12 3.19 -18.04
C THR A 12 19.62 4.03 -19.22
N GLU A 13 20.10 3.73 -20.43
CA GLU A 13 19.65 4.42 -21.65
C GLU A 13 18.15 4.21 -21.91
N GLN A 14 17.61 3.03 -21.56
CA GLN A 14 16.18 2.78 -21.62
C GLN A 14 15.38 3.72 -20.72
N ASN A 15 15.81 3.93 -19.47
CA ASN A 15 15.11 4.81 -18.53
C ASN A 15 15.21 6.28 -18.96
N LYS A 16 16.37 6.67 -19.53
CA LYS A 16 16.56 7.99 -20.12
C LYS A 16 15.61 8.24 -21.29
N ASN A 17 15.44 7.25 -22.17
CA ASN A 17 14.51 7.34 -23.30
C ASN A 17 13.05 7.46 -22.85
N GLN A 18 12.66 6.76 -21.78
CA GLN A 18 11.33 6.91 -21.19
C GLN A 18 11.13 8.32 -20.59
N LEU A 19 12.13 8.83 -19.88
CA LEU A 19 12.07 10.19 -19.31
C LEU A 19 11.93 11.27 -20.39
N CYS A 20 12.61 11.12 -21.53
CA CYS A 20 12.44 12.02 -22.68
C CYS A 20 11.02 11.96 -23.26
N LYS A 21 10.44 10.76 -23.42
CA LYS A 21 9.05 10.62 -23.89
C LYS A 21 8.03 11.27 -22.95
N ILE A 22 8.24 11.17 -21.64
CA ILE A 22 7.38 11.81 -20.65
C ILE A 22 7.52 13.33 -20.71
N GLN A 23 8.75 13.84 -20.86
CA GLN A 23 9.01 15.27 -21.05
C GLN A 23 8.29 15.82 -22.29
N GLU A 24 8.42 15.16 -23.43
CA GLU A 24 7.76 15.56 -24.69
C GLU A 24 6.23 15.61 -24.56
N LYS A 25 5.64 14.63 -23.88
CA LYS A 25 4.18 14.54 -23.69
C LYS A 25 3.62 15.52 -22.67
N SER A 26 4.37 15.79 -21.59
CA SER A 26 3.90 16.61 -20.47
C SER A 26 4.30 18.08 -20.57
N GLY A 27 5.31 18.42 -21.38
CA GLY A 27 5.92 19.75 -21.42
C GLY A 27 6.69 20.11 -20.13
N LEU A 28 6.88 19.16 -19.21
CA LEU A 28 7.57 19.39 -17.94
C LEU A 28 9.05 19.07 -18.05
N ASP A 29 9.88 19.84 -17.36
CA ASP A 29 11.31 19.55 -17.24
C ASP A 29 11.56 18.22 -16.53
N LYS A 30 12.62 17.52 -16.96
CA LYS A 30 13.06 16.24 -16.39
C LYS A 30 13.17 16.29 -14.85
N SER A 31 13.69 17.38 -14.29
CA SER A 31 13.79 17.55 -12.84
C SER A 31 12.43 17.64 -12.15
N LYS A 32 11.43 18.30 -12.75
CA LYS A 32 10.07 18.35 -12.20
C LYS A 32 9.40 16.99 -12.24
N ILE A 33 9.60 16.24 -13.33
CA ILE A 33 9.10 14.87 -13.46
C ILE A 33 9.72 13.96 -12.39
N LEU A 34 11.03 14.04 -12.20
CA LEU A 34 11.73 13.23 -11.20
C LEU A 34 11.35 13.62 -9.77
N ASN A 35 11.21 14.92 -9.48
CA ASN A 35 10.73 15.38 -8.17
C ASN A 35 9.31 14.89 -7.90
N PHE A 36 8.41 14.99 -8.88
CA PHE A 36 7.05 14.45 -8.77
C PHE A 36 7.06 12.93 -8.51
N LEU A 37 7.93 12.18 -9.20
CA LEU A 37 8.08 10.76 -8.95
C LEU A 37 8.59 10.47 -7.53
N ILE A 38 9.60 11.21 -7.06
CA ILE A 38 10.14 11.08 -5.70
C ILE A 38 9.05 11.41 -4.67
N GLU A 39 8.30 12.49 -4.86
CA GLU A 39 7.18 12.89 -4.00
C GLU A 39 6.05 11.85 -4.01
N SER A 40 5.79 11.21 -5.16
CA SER A 40 4.79 10.13 -5.26
C SER A 40 5.25 8.81 -4.63
N PHE A 41 6.57 8.63 -4.43
CA PHE A 41 7.16 7.46 -3.77
C PHE A 41 7.22 7.60 -2.25
N GLU A 42 7.06 8.81 -1.69
CA GLU A 42 6.93 9.02 -0.26
C GLU A 42 5.45 9.06 0.14
N PRO A 43 4.87 7.98 0.69
CA PRO A 43 3.52 8.03 1.27
C PRO A 43 3.42 9.04 2.44
N HIS A 44 4.56 9.57 2.91
CA HIS A 44 4.67 10.44 4.07
C HIS A 44 4.75 11.94 3.76
N LYS A 45 4.88 12.39 2.50
CA LYS A 45 4.89 13.84 2.23
C LYS A 45 3.53 14.52 2.30
N HIS A 46 2.45 13.73 2.26
CA HIS A 46 1.12 14.20 2.68
C HIS A 46 1.01 14.39 4.20
N LEU A 47 1.92 13.82 5.00
CA LEU A 47 2.02 14.07 6.44
C LEU A 47 2.90 15.31 6.75
N GLU A 48 3.90 15.63 5.93
CA GLU A 48 4.80 16.78 6.16
C GLU A 48 4.10 18.14 6.03
N LEU A 49 3.03 18.24 5.23
CA LEU A 49 2.12 19.40 5.19
C LEU A 49 1.34 19.60 6.52
N LEU A 50 1.38 18.63 7.43
CA LEU A 50 0.82 18.72 8.79
C LEU A 50 1.89 19.00 9.85
N GLU A 51 3.17 18.90 9.51
CA GLU A 51 4.30 19.01 10.46
C GLU A 51 5.06 20.34 10.30
N SER A 52 4.79 21.15 9.28
CA SER A 52 5.45 22.44 9.07
C SER A 52 4.90 23.61 9.92
N SER A 53 4.01 23.36 10.88
CA SER A 53 3.71 24.35 11.91
C SER A 53 4.54 24.06 13.15
N ASN A 54 5.47 24.96 13.48
CA ASN A 54 6.17 25.05 14.77
C ASN A 54 5.24 25.30 15.97
N ASP A 55 3.96 24.93 15.88
CA ASP A 55 3.08 24.86 17.03
C ASP A 55 3.50 23.61 17.80
N GLU A 56 3.88 23.78 19.06
CA GLU A 56 3.98 22.66 20.01
C GLU A 56 2.80 21.72 19.79
N VAL A 57 3.06 20.40 19.73
CA VAL A 57 2.04 19.35 19.58
C VAL A 57 1.21 19.27 20.87
N GLY A 58 0.48 20.34 21.18
CA GLY A 58 -0.62 20.34 22.11
C GLY A 58 -1.73 19.53 21.48
N LYS A 59 -2.20 18.51 22.18
CA LYS A 59 -3.39 17.73 21.80
C LYS A 59 -4.59 18.68 21.68
N LYS A 60 -4.83 19.24 20.50
CA LYS A 60 -6.01 20.10 20.24
C LYS A 60 -7.26 19.23 20.41
N LYS A 61 -8.03 19.48 21.48
CA LYS A 61 -9.27 18.76 21.78
C LYS A 61 -10.38 19.31 20.88
N ILE A 62 -10.98 18.46 20.07
CA ILE A 62 -12.16 18.78 19.28
C ILE A 62 -13.39 18.32 20.07
N VAL A 63 -14.32 19.23 20.34
CA VAL A 63 -15.61 18.93 20.97
C VAL A 63 -16.70 19.01 19.90
N LEU A 64 -17.49 17.95 19.78
CA LEU A 64 -18.61 17.86 18.85
C LEU A 64 -19.89 17.67 19.66
N TYR A 65 -20.93 18.42 19.31
CA TYR A 65 -22.27 18.23 19.85
C TYR A 65 -23.05 17.39 18.84
N LEU A 66 -23.53 16.24 19.28
CA LEU A 66 -24.30 15.30 18.47
C LEU A 66 -25.68 15.16 19.09
N SER A 67 -26.70 15.04 18.26
CA SER A 67 -28.00 14.55 18.72
C SER A 67 -27.90 13.10 19.21
N LEU A 68 -28.90 12.66 19.99
CA LEU A 68 -28.98 11.29 20.48
C LEU A 68 -28.97 10.28 19.33
N ASP A 69 -29.68 10.57 18.24
CA ASP A 69 -29.76 9.69 17.07
C ASP A 69 -28.43 9.61 16.31
N GLU A 70 -27.73 10.73 16.12
CA GLU A 70 -26.41 10.73 15.49
C GLU A 70 -25.38 9.95 16.32
N TYR A 71 -25.41 10.14 17.63
CA TYR A 71 -24.54 9.38 18.54
C TYR A 71 -24.85 7.88 18.50
N ALA A 72 -26.13 7.50 18.49
CA ALA A 72 -26.54 6.10 18.40
C ALA A 72 -26.07 5.44 17.10
N LYS A 73 -26.21 6.13 15.95
CA LYS A 73 -25.72 5.66 14.65
C LYS A 73 -24.21 5.45 14.66
N LEU A 74 -23.45 6.41 15.18
CA LEU A 74 -21.99 6.29 15.28
C LEU A 74 -21.56 5.17 16.24
N LYS A 75 -22.30 4.96 17.33
CA LYS A 75 -22.03 3.87 18.27
C LYS A 75 -22.24 2.51 17.64
N GLN A 76 -23.32 2.35 16.87
CA GLN A 76 -23.58 1.14 16.10
C GLN A 76 -22.48 0.90 15.05
N SER A 77 -22.11 1.94 14.28
CA SER A 77 -21.04 1.86 13.28
C SER A 77 -19.70 1.47 13.90
N ALA A 78 -19.34 2.05 15.05
CA ALA A 78 -18.11 1.73 15.77
C ALA A 78 -18.05 0.26 16.22
N GLN A 79 -19.20 -0.33 16.58
CA GLN A 79 -19.29 -1.75 16.95
C GLN A 79 -19.14 -2.64 15.72
N GLN A 80 -19.88 -2.34 14.64
CA GLN A 80 -19.84 -3.12 13.40
C GLN A 80 -18.44 -3.12 12.75
N ASN A 81 -17.72 -2.02 12.87
CA ASN A 81 -16.39 -1.86 12.28
C ASN A 81 -15.22 -2.11 13.25
N PHE A 82 -15.49 -2.70 14.42
CA PHE A 82 -14.47 -3.05 15.43
C PHE A 82 -13.58 -1.87 15.87
N ARG A 83 -14.09 -0.63 15.82
CA ARG A 83 -13.31 0.58 16.18
C ARG A 83 -13.36 0.88 17.69
N GLY A 84 -14.18 0.18 18.47
CA GLY A 84 -14.14 0.17 19.93
C GLY A 84 -14.64 1.43 20.64
N SER A 85 -14.78 2.56 19.95
CA SER A 85 -15.45 3.76 20.48
C SER A 85 -15.94 4.70 19.38
N VAL A 86 -16.97 5.50 19.71
CA VAL A 86 -17.49 6.57 18.82
C VAL A 86 -16.41 7.57 18.43
N ALA A 87 -15.50 7.89 19.35
CA ALA A 87 -14.39 8.81 19.07
C ALA A 87 -13.43 8.26 17.99
N LYS A 88 -13.14 6.95 18.01
CA LYS A 88 -12.30 6.30 16.99
C LYS A 88 -13.01 6.24 15.64
N GLU A 89 -14.33 6.01 15.64
CA GLU A 89 -15.17 6.04 14.44
C GLU A 89 -15.18 7.44 13.79
N LEU A 90 -15.43 8.48 14.60
CA LEU A 90 -15.39 9.87 14.14
C LEU A 90 -14.03 10.25 13.59
N LYS A 91 -12.95 9.88 14.28
CA LYS A 91 -11.59 10.10 13.79
C LYS A 91 -11.36 9.43 12.44
N PHE A 92 -11.82 8.19 12.26
CA PHE A 92 -11.70 7.48 10.99
C PHE A 92 -12.42 8.21 9.86
N HIS A 93 -13.68 8.60 10.05
CA HIS A 93 -14.42 9.34 9.02
C HIS A 93 -13.82 10.71 8.71
N ALA A 94 -13.43 11.46 9.75
CA ALA A 94 -12.82 12.77 9.60
C ALA A 94 -11.53 12.70 8.78
N LEU A 95 -10.65 11.74 9.08
CA LEU A 95 -9.40 11.58 8.33
C LEU A 95 -9.66 11.13 6.89
N ASN A 96 -10.57 10.17 6.65
CA ASN A 96 -10.96 9.78 5.29
C ASN A 96 -11.51 10.95 4.48
N PHE A 97 -12.31 11.82 5.11
CA PHE A 97 -12.85 13.01 4.48
C PHE A 97 -11.76 14.04 4.14
N ILE A 98 -10.85 14.33 5.08
CA ILE A 98 -9.76 15.30 4.92
C ILE A 98 -8.80 14.87 3.82
N TYR A 99 -8.33 13.62 3.85
CA TYR A 99 -7.28 13.17 2.94
C TYR A 99 -7.82 12.70 1.59
N LYS A 100 -9.14 12.49 1.44
CA LYS A 100 -9.76 11.93 0.22
C LYS A 100 -9.14 10.60 -0.23
N VAL A 101 -8.44 9.92 0.67
CA VAL A 101 -7.85 8.60 0.48
C VAL A 101 -8.60 7.67 1.40
N LYS A 102 -9.04 6.52 0.86
CA LYS A 102 -9.63 5.46 1.67
C LYS A 102 -8.55 4.89 2.58
N ILE A 103 -8.63 5.23 3.87
CA ILE A 103 -7.84 4.61 4.93
C ILE A 103 -8.44 3.22 5.16
N PRO A 104 -7.66 2.14 5.00
CA PRO A 104 -8.15 0.79 5.25
C PRO A 104 -8.69 0.67 6.67
N ASP A 105 -9.82 -0.01 6.82
CA ASP A 105 -10.31 -0.34 8.16
C ASP A 105 -9.51 -1.48 8.81
N THR A 106 -9.87 -1.83 10.04
CA THR A 106 -9.19 -2.86 10.82
C THR A 106 -9.23 -4.24 10.15
N GLN A 107 -10.38 -4.61 9.55
CA GLN A 107 -10.52 -5.89 8.85
C GLN A 107 -9.70 -5.88 7.57
N GLU A 108 -9.77 -4.81 6.78
CA GLU A 108 -8.98 -4.66 5.56
C GLU A 108 -7.48 -4.71 5.86
N THR A 109 -7.04 -4.08 6.94
CA THR A 109 -5.64 -4.12 7.41
C THR A 109 -5.23 -5.54 7.82
N GLN A 110 -6.10 -6.28 8.50
CA GLN A 110 -5.84 -7.66 8.88
C GLN A 110 -5.69 -8.55 7.63
N SER A 111 -6.63 -8.47 6.68
CA SER A 111 -6.57 -9.23 5.43
C SER A 111 -5.32 -8.89 4.60
N LEU A 112 -4.89 -7.63 4.60
CA LEU A 112 -3.63 -7.22 3.95
C LEU A 112 -2.41 -7.85 4.63
N ASN A 113 -2.39 -7.90 5.97
CA ASN A 113 -1.30 -8.52 6.72
C ASN A 113 -1.22 -10.04 6.49
N GLU A 114 -2.37 -10.72 6.45
CA GLU A 114 -2.45 -12.15 6.11
C GLU A 114 -1.94 -12.41 4.69
N THR A 115 -2.37 -11.60 3.72
CA THR A 115 -1.89 -11.67 2.33
C THR A 115 -0.38 -11.47 2.24
N ARG A 116 0.16 -10.48 2.97
CA ARG A 116 1.60 -10.22 3.03
C ARG A 116 2.38 -11.41 3.59
N ALA A 117 1.86 -12.06 4.63
CA ALA A 117 2.50 -13.23 5.22
C ALA A 117 2.56 -14.41 4.22
N GLU A 118 1.50 -14.64 3.46
CA GLU A 118 1.48 -15.67 2.41
C GLU A 118 2.48 -15.35 1.28
N LEU A 119 2.53 -14.10 0.82
CA LEU A 119 3.52 -13.67 -0.19
C LEU A 119 4.96 -13.90 0.28
N HIS A 120 5.25 -13.64 1.56
CA HIS A 120 6.57 -13.90 2.12
C HIS A 120 6.92 -15.40 2.09
N LYS A 121 5.97 -16.29 2.40
CA LYS A 121 6.17 -17.75 2.30
C LYS A 121 6.49 -18.17 0.86
N ILE A 122 5.74 -17.64 -0.12
CA ILE A 122 5.98 -17.91 -1.54
C ILE A 122 7.39 -17.46 -1.95
N GLY A 123 7.77 -16.22 -1.61
CA GLY A 123 9.11 -15.70 -1.90
C GLY A 123 10.23 -16.55 -1.29
N SER A 124 10.04 -17.02 -0.05
CA SER A 124 10.97 -17.94 0.60
C SER A 124 11.12 -19.26 -0.16
N ASN A 125 10.02 -19.86 -0.60
CA ASN A 125 10.03 -21.10 -1.37
C ASN A 125 10.72 -20.93 -2.73
N ILE A 126 10.43 -19.84 -3.45
CA ILE A 126 11.10 -19.50 -4.72
C ILE A 126 12.61 -19.37 -4.52
N ASN A 127 13.04 -18.70 -3.44
CA ASN A 127 14.45 -18.55 -3.12
C ASN A 127 15.12 -19.89 -2.79
N GLN A 128 14.43 -20.81 -2.13
CA GLN A 128 14.94 -22.16 -1.88
C GLN A 128 15.11 -22.95 -3.19
N ILE A 129 14.15 -22.87 -4.11
CA ILE A 129 14.25 -23.49 -5.44
C ILE A 129 15.43 -22.89 -6.21
N ALA A 130 15.57 -21.56 -6.23
CA ALA A 130 16.68 -20.89 -6.90
C ALA A 130 18.04 -21.31 -6.33
N LYS A 131 18.15 -21.44 -5.00
CA LYS A 131 19.37 -21.96 -4.35
C LYS A 131 19.65 -23.41 -4.76
N ALA A 132 18.66 -24.29 -4.69
CA ALA A 132 18.82 -25.70 -5.07
C ALA A 132 19.20 -25.87 -6.55
N TYR A 133 18.63 -25.06 -7.43
CA TYR A 133 18.98 -25.04 -8.84
C TYR A 133 20.40 -24.55 -9.07
N ASN A 134 20.82 -23.49 -8.37
CA ASN A 134 22.17 -22.92 -8.50
C ASN A 134 23.26 -23.79 -7.85
N THR A 135 22.92 -24.65 -6.88
CA THR A 135 23.88 -25.55 -6.23
C THR A 135 24.00 -26.93 -6.89
N GLN A 136 23.06 -27.32 -7.77
CA GLN A 136 23.15 -28.56 -8.54
C GLN A 136 23.65 -28.31 -9.97
N LEU A 137 24.84 -28.82 -10.31
CA LEU A 137 25.51 -28.66 -11.61
C LEU A 137 24.73 -29.26 -12.81
N LYS A 138 23.69 -30.05 -12.58
CA LYS A 138 22.65 -30.46 -13.56
C LYS A 138 21.35 -30.71 -12.79
N PRO A 139 20.23 -30.04 -13.11
CA PRO A 139 18.96 -30.30 -12.44
C PRO A 139 18.47 -31.68 -12.87
N ASN A 140 18.52 -32.65 -11.97
CA ASN A 140 17.73 -33.86 -12.12
C ASN A 140 16.32 -33.49 -11.64
N VAL A 141 15.36 -33.39 -12.56
CA VAL A 141 13.96 -33.13 -12.20
C VAL A 141 13.43 -34.38 -11.52
N ASP A 142 13.58 -34.46 -10.20
CA ASP A 142 13.02 -35.53 -9.39
C ASP A 142 11.56 -35.25 -9.02
N ASP A 143 10.82 -36.30 -8.65
CA ASP A 143 9.39 -36.24 -8.29
C ASP A 143 9.11 -35.24 -7.15
N LYS A 144 10.14 -34.91 -6.37
CA LYS A 144 10.06 -33.98 -5.24
C LYS A 144 9.98 -32.53 -5.72
N LEU A 145 10.77 -32.16 -6.74
CA LEU A 145 10.66 -30.85 -7.39
C LEU A 145 9.28 -30.69 -8.05
N LEU A 146 8.76 -31.76 -8.65
CA LEU A 146 7.47 -31.78 -9.33
C LEU A 146 6.31 -31.63 -8.34
N ALA A 147 6.39 -32.27 -7.17
CA ALA A 147 5.44 -32.08 -6.07
C ALA A 147 5.44 -30.65 -5.53
N ILE A 148 6.62 -30.03 -5.39
CA ILE A 148 6.75 -28.63 -4.93
C ILE A 148 6.16 -27.66 -5.95
N LEU A 149 6.40 -27.89 -7.25
CA LEU A 149 5.84 -27.06 -8.32
C LEU A 149 4.30 -27.17 -8.38
N ASN A 150 3.75 -28.37 -8.14
CA ASN A 150 2.31 -28.57 -8.09
C ASN A 150 1.66 -27.92 -6.86
N ASP A 151 2.28 -27.98 -5.68
CA ASP A 151 1.79 -27.28 -4.48
C ASP A 151 1.84 -25.75 -4.66
N LEU A 152 2.88 -25.23 -5.31
CA LEU A 152 2.97 -23.81 -5.65
C LEU A 152 1.87 -23.39 -6.63
N ARG A 153 1.59 -24.20 -7.64
CA ARG A 153 0.51 -23.96 -8.60
C ARG A 153 -0.85 -23.91 -7.92
N GLU A 154 -1.18 -24.88 -7.07
CA GLU A 154 -2.45 -24.89 -6.32
C GLU A 154 -2.63 -23.64 -5.45
N LYS A 155 -1.55 -23.19 -4.79
CA LYS A 155 -1.60 -21.99 -3.94
C LYS A 155 -1.80 -20.72 -4.76
N ILE A 156 -1.16 -20.62 -5.92
CA ILE A 156 -1.35 -19.50 -6.86
C ILE A 156 -2.81 -19.46 -7.35
N ASP A 157 -3.40 -20.61 -7.69
CA ASP A 157 -4.79 -20.68 -8.15
C ASP A 157 -5.78 -20.26 -7.05
N LYS A 158 -5.57 -20.69 -5.80
CA LYS A 158 -6.38 -20.25 -4.64
C LYS A 158 -6.29 -18.74 -4.41
N LEU A 159 -5.10 -18.16 -4.54
CA LEU A 159 -4.88 -16.73 -4.42
C LEU A 159 -5.56 -15.94 -5.54
N SER A 160 -5.44 -16.40 -6.78
CA SER A 160 -6.15 -15.81 -7.92
C SER A 160 -7.67 -15.80 -7.71
N LEU A 161 -8.23 -16.89 -7.19
CA LEU A 161 -9.66 -16.98 -6.89
C LEU A 161 -10.08 -16.00 -5.78
N ALA A 162 -9.30 -15.90 -4.70
CA ALA A 162 -9.57 -14.97 -3.60
C ALA A 162 -9.53 -13.51 -4.07
N ILE A 163 -8.51 -13.14 -4.87
CA ILE A 163 -8.38 -11.81 -5.47
C ILE A 163 -9.56 -11.52 -6.41
N THR A 164 -9.92 -12.48 -7.26
CA THR A 164 -11.05 -12.32 -8.18
C THR A 164 -12.36 -12.11 -7.42
N THR A 165 -12.57 -12.85 -6.33
CA THR A 165 -13.76 -12.74 -5.46
C THR A 165 -13.84 -11.36 -4.78
N LEU A 166 -12.70 -10.88 -4.24
CA LEU A 166 -12.59 -9.54 -3.65
C LEU A 166 -12.89 -8.44 -4.68
N LEU A 167 -12.35 -8.57 -5.90
CA LEU A 167 -12.59 -7.62 -6.99
C LEU A 167 -14.04 -7.67 -7.49
N SER A 168 -14.68 -8.85 -7.53
CA SER A 168 -16.09 -8.98 -7.93
C SER A 168 -17.05 -8.42 -6.89
N ASN A 169 -16.76 -8.56 -5.59
CA ASN A 169 -17.56 -7.94 -4.53
C ASN A 169 -17.46 -6.41 -4.56
N LYS A 170 -16.32 -5.87 -5.00
CA LYS A 170 -16.14 -4.42 -5.24
C LYS A 170 -17.03 -3.86 -6.35
N ARG A 171 -17.44 -4.69 -7.33
CA ARG A 171 -18.34 -4.29 -8.44
C ARG A 171 -19.83 -4.36 -8.12
N ARG A 172 -20.24 -5.03 -7.02
CA ARG A 172 -21.64 -5.11 -6.58
C ARG A 172 -22.08 -3.96 -5.66
N LEU A 173 -21.13 -3.15 -5.19
CA LEU A 173 -21.33 -2.01 -4.29
C LEU A 173 -21.09 -0.65 -4.97
N ALA A 174 -20.88 -0.65 -6.29
CA ALA A 174 -20.85 0.53 -7.15
C ALA A 174 -22.10 0.50 -8.04
#